data_AF-A0A8H9WRV1-F1
#
_entry.id   AF-A0A8H9WRV1-F1
#
_cell.length_a   1.000
_cell.length_b   1.000
_cell.length_c   1.000
_cell.angle_alpha   90.00
_cell.angle_beta   90.00
_cell.angle_gamma   90.00
#
_symmetry.space_group_name_H-M   'P 1'
#
loop_
_entity.id
_entity.type
_entity.pdbx_description
1 polymer ?
#
loop_
_entity_poly.entity_id
_entity_poly.type
_entity_poly.pdbx_seq_one_letter_code
_entity_poly.pdbx_strand_id
1 'polypeptide(L)'
;MEIERTGRSAEELVDALADSETRVPAYFELDRYYGGEALPAIREGLGHGNWLVRKWSAMYLDHHADAKSLEALLPLLRDPKSQVRLWAVHSISCDTCKLGGNPIDIVPLLIERIELDESIKVRRMATVILAVQTLDARVLPVFERIIADEEDRKLKLHARNGLTRYRELGLSFAGK
;
A
#
# COMPACT_ATOMS: atom_id res chain seq x y z
N MET A 1 -18.18 -5.38 18.55
CA MET A 1 -17.57 -4.34 19.40
C MET A 1 -18.41 -3.09 19.22
N GLU A 2 -19.01 -2.62 20.30
CA GLU A 2 -19.72 -1.34 20.31
C GLU A 2 -18.62 -0.27 20.36
N ILE A 3 -18.52 0.55 19.30
CA ILE A 3 -17.57 1.66 19.23
C ILE A 3 -18.37 2.90 19.56
N GLU A 4 -18.16 3.44 20.76
CA GLU A 4 -18.76 4.70 21.19
C GLU A 4 -17.90 5.87 20.71
N ARG A 5 -18.55 6.99 20.38
CA ARG A 5 -17.84 8.23 20.06
C ARG A 5 -17.36 8.85 21.37
N THR A 6 -16.04 8.93 21.56
CA THR A 6 -15.40 9.39 22.79
C THR A 6 -15.32 10.91 22.89
N GLY A 7 -15.65 11.63 21.81
CA GLY A 7 -15.57 13.09 21.74
C GLY A 7 -14.16 13.62 21.48
N ARG A 8 -13.17 12.73 21.36
CA ARG A 8 -11.79 13.06 20.97
C ARG A 8 -11.75 13.55 19.52
N SER A 9 -10.91 14.53 19.24
CA SER A 9 -10.60 15.02 17.89
C SER A 9 -9.95 13.93 17.02
N ALA A 10 -9.92 14.14 15.70
CA ALA A 10 -9.26 13.22 14.79
C ALA A 10 -7.76 13.10 15.08
N GLU A 11 -7.11 14.22 15.45
CA GLU A 11 -5.71 14.29 15.84
C GLU A 11 -5.43 13.44 17.10
N GLU A 12 -6.24 13.58 18.14
CA GLU A 12 -6.10 12.79 19.38
C GLU A 12 -6.31 11.29 19.13
N LEU A 13 -7.21 10.93 18.21
CA LEU A 13 -7.43 9.54 17.83
C LEU A 13 -6.27 8.99 16.99
N VAL A 14 -5.69 9.82 16.10
CA VAL A 14 -4.48 9.45 15.35
C VAL A 14 -3.30 9.21 16.30
N ASP A 15 -3.09 10.05 17.30
CA ASP A 15 -2.06 9.86 18.31
C ASP A 15 -2.27 8.55 19.10
N ALA A 16 -3.53 8.21 19.39
CA ALA A 16 -3.88 6.96 20.08
C ALA A 16 -3.54 5.70 19.27
N LEU A 17 -3.32 5.79 17.94
CA LEU A 17 -2.86 4.65 17.13
C LEU A 17 -1.48 4.13 17.57
N ALA A 18 -0.71 4.94 18.31
CA ALA A 18 0.58 4.58 18.88
C ALA A 18 0.48 3.40 19.85
N ASP A 19 -0.59 3.32 20.63
CA ASP A 19 -0.69 2.42 21.78
C ASP A 19 -1.56 1.17 21.46
N SER A 20 -1.18 -0.01 21.95
CA SER A 20 -1.90 -1.25 21.61
C SER A 20 -3.31 -1.37 22.20
N GLU A 21 -3.56 -0.76 23.35
CA GLU A 21 -4.85 -0.83 24.04
C GLU A 21 -5.86 0.11 23.40
N THR A 22 -5.40 1.29 22.94
CA THR A 22 -6.28 2.35 22.43
C THR A 22 -6.41 2.39 20.90
N ARG A 23 -5.44 1.86 20.16
CA ARG A 23 -5.39 1.93 18.69
C ARG A 23 -6.59 1.35 17.98
N VAL A 24 -7.04 0.14 18.36
CA VAL A 24 -8.15 -0.52 17.67
C VAL A 24 -9.45 0.27 17.86
N PRO A 25 -9.84 0.65 19.09
CA PRO A 25 -10.95 1.58 19.31
C PRO A 25 -10.79 2.89 18.54
N ALA A 26 -9.61 3.52 18.58
CA ALA A 26 -9.37 4.80 17.91
C ALA A 26 -9.50 4.70 16.39
N TYR A 27 -8.96 3.64 15.78
CA TYR A 27 -9.09 3.39 14.35
C TYR A 27 -10.57 3.27 13.93
N PHE A 28 -11.36 2.49 14.67
CA PHE A 28 -12.76 2.31 14.34
C PHE A 28 -13.60 3.57 14.62
N GLU A 29 -13.22 4.37 15.61
CA GLU A 29 -13.88 5.66 15.85
C GLU A 29 -13.60 6.62 14.69
N LEU A 30 -12.34 6.73 14.24
CA LEU A 30 -11.96 7.47 13.03
C LEU A 30 -12.73 7.00 11.80
N ASP A 31 -12.82 5.70 11.58
CA ASP A 31 -13.47 5.12 10.40
C ASP A 31 -14.99 5.37 10.41
N ARG A 32 -15.64 5.14 11.55
CA ARG A 32 -17.10 5.17 11.67
C ARG A 32 -17.67 6.58 11.79
N TYR A 33 -16.97 7.49 12.46
CA TYR A 33 -17.52 8.80 12.82
C TYR A 33 -16.86 9.98 12.12
N TYR A 34 -15.67 9.82 11.55
CA TYR A 34 -14.98 10.88 10.81
C TYR A 34 -14.87 10.59 9.32
N GLY A 35 -14.48 9.37 8.93
CA GLY A 35 -14.25 9.01 7.54
C GLY A 35 -13.32 10.01 6.83
N GLY A 36 -13.79 10.57 5.72
CA GLY A 36 -13.06 11.59 4.95
C GLY A 36 -12.68 12.84 5.75
N GLU A 37 -13.40 13.20 6.81
CA GLU A 37 -13.08 14.37 7.65
C GLU A 37 -11.78 14.17 8.44
N ALA A 38 -11.35 12.93 8.68
CA ALA A 38 -10.09 12.63 9.35
C ALA A 38 -8.84 12.78 8.44
N LEU A 39 -9.01 12.98 7.13
CA LEU A 39 -7.90 12.97 6.19
C LEU A 39 -6.78 13.98 6.49
N PRO A 40 -7.03 15.21 6.97
CA PRO A 40 -5.97 16.10 7.42
C PRO A 40 -5.12 15.48 8.54
N ALA A 41 -5.75 15.03 9.64
CA ALA A 41 -5.05 14.40 10.76
C ALA A 41 -4.33 13.10 10.36
N ILE A 42 -4.94 12.29 9.52
CA ILE A 42 -4.35 11.05 9.01
C ILE A 42 -3.10 11.33 8.17
N ARG A 43 -3.12 12.37 7.32
CA ARG A 43 -1.96 12.78 6.53
C ARG A 43 -0.80 13.25 7.40
N GLU A 44 -1.07 14.03 8.45
CA GLU A 44 -0.05 14.38 9.45
C GLU A 44 0.50 13.13 10.16
N GLY A 45 -0.38 12.16 10.48
CA GLY A 45 0.00 10.88 11.06
C GLY A 45 0.98 10.04 10.22
N LEU A 46 1.04 10.24 8.90
CA LEU A 46 2.03 9.60 8.03
C LEU A 46 3.46 10.07 8.33
N GLY A 47 3.65 11.27 8.87
CA GLY A 47 4.95 11.82 9.29
C GLY A 47 5.30 11.55 10.75
N HIS A 48 4.44 10.86 11.50
CA HIS A 48 4.55 10.76 12.96
C HIS A 48 5.80 10.00 13.44
N GLY A 49 6.39 10.43 14.56
CA GLY A 49 7.62 9.83 15.11
C GLY A 49 7.47 8.35 15.50
N ASN A 50 6.29 7.96 15.97
CA ASN A 50 5.95 6.55 16.22
C ASN A 50 5.51 5.84 14.92
N TRP A 51 6.24 4.79 14.54
CA TRP A 51 5.98 4.02 13.33
C TRP A 51 4.63 3.29 13.31
N LEU A 52 4.03 3.03 14.47
CA LEU A 52 2.69 2.46 14.54
C LEU A 52 1.66 3.45 14.03
N VAL A 53 1.74 4.72 14.44
CA VAL A 53 0.86 5.78 13.91
C VAL A 53 0.99 5.86 12.40
N ARG A 54 2.22 5.94 11.85
CA ARG A 54 2.45 5.96 10.40
C ARG A 54 1.84 4.76 9.68
N LYS A 55 2.02 3.56 10.24
CA LYS A 55 1.46 2.31 9.70
C LYS A 55 -0.06 2.38 9.65
N TRP A 56 -0.71 2.76 10.75
CA TRP A 56 -2.16 2.75 10.86
C TRP A 56 -2.81 3.91 10.10
N SER A 57 -2.14 5.06 9.99
CA SER A 57 -2.52 6.12 9.06
C SER A 57 -2.44 5.66 7.61
N ALA A 58 -1.37 4.96 7.22
CA ALA A 58 -1.29 4.38 5.87
C ALA A 58 -2.42 3.35 5.62
N MET A 59 -2.68 2.47 6.58
CA MET A 59 -3.82 1.52 6.55
C MET A 59 -5.16 2.21 6.38
N TYR A 60 -5.39 3.32 7.09
CA TYR A 60 -6.63 4.08 6.98
C TYR A 60 -6.84 4.60 5.56
N LEU A 61 -5.77 5.07 4.92
CA LEU A 61 -5.79 5.55 3.54
C LEU A 61 -5.99 4.46 2.50
N ASP A 62 -6.06 3.19 2.89
CA ASP A 62 -6.43 2.12 1.98
C ASP A 62 -7.85 2.27 1.45
N HIS A 63 -8.78 2.72 2.30
CA HIS A 63 -10.20 2.89 1.95
C HIS A 63 -10.64 4.35 1.78
N HIS A 64 -9.89 5.30 2.35
CA HIS A 64 -10.30 6.70 2.45
C HIS A 64 -9.48 7.67 1.60
N ALA A 65 -8.44 7.22 0.89
CA ALA A 65 -7.54 8.15 0.22
C ALA A 65 -8.21 9.00 -0.88
N ASP A 66 -7.91 10.30 -0.83
CA ASP A 66 -8.01 11.22 -1.96
C ASP A 66 -6.64 11.34 -2.67
N ALA A 67 -6.57 12.13 -3.74
CA ALA A 67 -5.33 12.36 -4.49
C ALA A 67 -4.18 12.90 -3.60
N LYS A 68 -4.47 13.81 -2.66
CA LYS A 68 -3.46 14.37 -1.75
C LYS A 68 -2.92 13.32 -0.78
N SER A 69 -3.78 12.41 -0.34
CA SER A 69 -3.42 11.29 0.51
C SER A 69 -2.55 10.28 -0.24
N LEU A 70 -2.78 10.06 -1.53
CA LEU A 70 -1.90 9.24 -2.37
C LEU A 70 -0.49 9.84 -2.48
N GLU A 71 -0.39 11.16 -2.70
CA GLU A 71 0.90 11.86 -2.72
C GLU A 71 1.61 11.76 -1.36
N ALA A 72 0.88 11.93 -0.27
CA ALA A 72 1.43 11.85 1.08
C ALA A 72 1.94 10.45 1.46
N LEU A 73 1.51 9.38 0.77
CA LEU A 73 2.02 8.02 0.97
C LEU A 73 3.39 7.78 0.32
N LEU A 74 3.80 8.60 -0.66
CA LEU A 74 5.05 8.39 -1.42
C LEU A 74 6.30 8.27 -0.53
N PRO A 75 6.52 9.14 0.49
CA PRO A 75 7.70 9.01 1.36
C PRO A 75 7.72 7.68 2.14
N LEU A 76 6.56 7.13 2.48
CA LEU A 76 6.46 5.91 3.28
C LEU A 76 6.86 4.67 2.51
N LEU A 77 6.94 4.73 1.17
CA LEU A 77 7.54 3.66 0.38
C LEU A 77 9.00 3.41 0.76
N ARG A 78 9.69 4.37 1.39
CA ARG A 78 11.07 4.24 1.88
C ARG A 78 11.17 4.31 3.41
N ASP A 79 10.06 4.09 4.12
CA ASP A 79 10.04 4.10 5.59
C ASP A 79 11.02 3.05 6.18
N PRO A 80 11.74 3.36 7.28
CA PRO A 80 12.64 2.41 7.93
C PRO A 80 11.94 1.13 8.42
N LYS A 81 10.63 1.15 8.66
CA LYS A 81 9.85 -0.02 9.08
C LYS A 81 9.16 -0.67 7.88
N SER A 82 9.52 -1.92 7.62
CA SER A 82 8.92 -2.72 6.53
C SER A 82 7.40 -2.85 6.62
N GLN A 83 6.82 -2.81 7.83
CA GLN A 83 5.36 -2.81 8.00
C GLN A 83 4.71 -1.51 7.51
N VAL A 84 5.37 -0.36 7.65
CA VAL A 84 4.88 0.91 7.11
C VAL A 84 4.99 0.88 5.58
N ARG A 85 6.14 0.43 5.04
CA ARG A 85 6.32 0.27 3.58
C ARG A 85 5.29 -0.66 2.95
N LEU A 86 4.96 -1.77 3.62
CA LEU A 86 3.96 -2.73 3.16
C LEU A 86 2.60 -2.07 2.95
N TRP A 87 2.15 -1.30 3.94
CA TRP A 87 0.88 -0.58 3.86
C TRP A 87 0.94 0.59 2.89
N ALA A 88 2.06 1.30 2.80
CA ALA A 88 2.23 2.32 1.77
C ALA A 88 2.12 1.75 0.35
N VAL A 89 2.75 0.60 0.08
CA VAL A 89 2.61 -0.12 -1.21
C VAL A 89 1.17 -0.54 -1.46
N HIS A 90 0.51 -1.13 -0.47
CA HIS A 90 -0.87 -1.59 -0.65
C HIS A 90 -1.81 -0.41 -0.89
N SER A 91 -1.80 0.55 0.03
CA SER A 91 -2.67 1.71 -0.03
C SER A 91 -2.38 2.54 -1.26
N ILE A 92 -1.14 2.84 -1.64
CA ILE A 92 -0.92 3.70 -2.83
C ILE A 92 -1.34 3.02 -4.14
N SER A 93 -1.52 1.71 -4.20
CA SER A 93 -1.70 0.99 -5.47
C SER A 93 -2.95 0.12 -5.56
N CYS A 94 -3.72 -0.04 -4.48
CA CYS A 94 -4.96 -0.81 -4.50
C CYS A 94 -6.10 0.01 -5.12
N ASP A 95 -6.40 -0.22 -6.40
CA ASP A 95 -7.54 0.43 -7.08
C ASP A 95 -8.88 -0.14 -6.59
N THR A 96 -8.92 -1.41 -6.16
CA THR A 96 -10.16 -2.03 -5.64
C THR A 96 -10.58 -1.50 -4.28
N CYS A 97 -9.65 -0.92 -3.52
CA CYS A 97 -9.88 -0.45 -2.17
C CYS A 97 -10.41 0.99 -2.14
N LYS A 98 -10.34 1.72 -3.27
CA LYS A 98 -10.55 3.18 -3.33
C LYS A 98 -11.63 3.59 -4.33
N LEU A 99 -12.25 4.73 -4.06
CA LEU A 99 -13.18 5.39 -4.97
C LEU A 99 -12.42 6.41 -5.83
N GLY A 100 -12.10 6.05 -7.08
CA GLY A 100 -11.48 6.96 -8.05
C GLY A 100 -10.19 6.40 -8.66
N GLY A 101 -9.72 7.04 -9.74
CA GLY A 101 -8.47 6.65 -10.40
C GLY A 101 -7.24 7.14 -9.63
N ASN A 102 -6.20 6.31 -9.61
CA ASN A 102 -4.90 6.68 -9.06
C ASN A 102 -4.11 7.55 -10.07
N PRO A 103 -3.82 8.83 -9.76
CA PRO A 103 -3.09 9.69 -10.68
C PRO A 103 -1.58 9.43 -10.70
N ILE A 104 -1.07 8.59 -9.79
CA ILE A 104 0.35 8.30 -9.64
C ILE A 104 0.74 7.14 -10.57
N ASP A 105 1.82 7.31 -11.34
CA ASP A 105 2.47 6.19 -12.03
C ASP A 105 3.18 5.30 -11.00
N ILE A 106 2.43 4.34 -10.43
CA ILE A 106 2.91 3.44 -9.38
C ILE A 106 3.85 2.35 -9.90
N VAL A 107 3.87 2.07 -11.21
CA VAL A 107 4.67 0.99 -11.80
C VAL A 107 6.16 1.10 -11.47
N PRO A 108 6.87 2.20 -11.77
CA PRO A 108 8.29 2.31 -11.44
C PRO A 108 8.55 2.25 -9.92
N LEU A 109 7.63 2.79 -9.11
CA LEU A 109 7.74 2.76 -7.65
C LEU A 109 7.66 1.33 -7.12
N LEU A 110 6.73 0.53 -7.63
CA LEU A 110 6.57 -0.87 -7.25
C LEU A 110 7.71 -1.75 -7.77
N ILE A 111 8.24 -1.49 -8.97
CA ILE A 111 9.44 -2.16 -9.47
C ILE A 111 10.62 -1.91 -8.53
N GLU A 112 10.85 -0.65 -8.12
CA GLU A 112 11.89 -0.32 -7.14
C GLU A 112 11.72 -1.11 -5.83
N ARG A 113 10.47 -1.25 -5.34
CA ARG A 113 10.17 -2.06 -4.13
C ARG A 113 10.41 -3.55 -4.34
N ILE A 114 10.18 -4.09 -5.53
CA ILE A 114 10.45 -5.50 -5.84
C ILE A 114 11.96 -5.78 -5.83
N GLU A 115 12.75 -4.86 -6.37
CA GLU A 115 14.18 -5.03 -6.60
C GLU A 115 15.02 -4.72 -5.36
N LEU A 116 14.64 -3.69 -4.60
CA LEU A 116 15.52 -3.14 -3.55
C LEU A 116 15.01 -3.36 -2.12
N ASP A 117 13.77 -3.77 -1.92
CA ASP A 117 13.22 -3.88 -0.56
C ASP A 117 13.74 -5.13 0.16
N GLU A 118 14.38 -4.95 1.32
CA GLU A 118 14.87 -6.05 2.15
C GLU A 118 13.76 -6.99 2.65
N SER A 119 12.52 -6.51 2.73
CA SER A 119 11.40 -7.28 3.24
C SER A 119 10.72 -8.08 2.14
N ILE A 120 10.83 -9.40 2.22
CA ILE A 120 10.11 -10.30 1.30
C ILE A 120 8.59 -10.07 1.28
N LYS A 121 8.00 -9.59 2.37
CA LYS A 121 6.57 -9.26 2.43
C LYS A 121 6.24 -8.04 1.55
N VAL A 122 7.08 -7.01 1.56
CA VAL A 122 6.91 -5.80 0.72
C VAL A 122 7.10 -6.17 -0.75
N ARG A 123 8.16 -6.91 -1.08
CA ARG A 123 8.43 -7.40 -2.43
C ARG A 123 7.23 -8.18 -2.99
N ARG A 124 6.72 -9.16 -2.22
CA ARG A 124 5.53 -9.95 -2.60
C ARG A 124 4.29 -9.07 -2.83
N MET A 125 4.07 -8.07 -1.98
CA MET A 125 2.94 -7.15 -2.13
C MET A 125 3.05 -6.35 -3.44
N ALA A 126 4.21 -5.76 -3.72
CA ALA A 126 4.43 -5.03 -4.95
C ALA A 126 4.28 -5.93 -6.19
N THR A 127 4.82 -7.16 -6.16
CA THR A 127 4.67 -8.12 -7.26
C THR A 127 3.22 -8.54 -7.49
N VAL A 128 2.45 -8.82 -6.43
CA VAL A 128 1.06 -9.25 -6.62
C VAL A 128 0.19 -8.11 -7.16
N ILE A 129 0.38 -6.88 -6.69
CA ILE A 129 -0.36 -5.72 -7.20
C ILE A 129 -0.09 -5.54 -8.70
N LEU A 130 1.17 -5.53 -9.13
CA LEU A 130 1.51 -5.41 -10.55
C LEU A 130 1.01 -6.60 -11.37
N ALA A 131 0.90 -7.79 -10.78
CA ALA A 131 0.42 -8.98 -11.47
C ALA A 131 -1.11 -8.96 -11.67
N VAL A 132 -1.87 -8.38 -10.75
CA VAL A 132 -3.34 -8.50 -10.74
C VAL A 132 -4.09 -7.23 -11.15
N GLN A 133 -3.57 -6.05 -10.81
CA GLN A 133 -4.28 -4.78 -10.95
C GLN A 133 -3.74 -3.94 -12.09
N THR A 134 -2.43 -3.97 -12.30
CA THR A 134 -1.79 -3.20 -13.37
C THR A 134 -1.50 -4.08 -14.58
N LEU A 135 -1.60 -3.50 -15.77
CA LEU A 135 -1.27 -4.17 -17.02
C LEU A 135 -0.29 -3.27 -17.80
N ASP A 136 1.01 -3.47 -17.59
CA ASP A 136 2.06 -2.57 -18.10
C ASP A 136 3.32 -3.32 -18.56
N ALA A 137 3.71 -3.13 -19.82
CA ALA A 137 4.84 -3.84 -20.42
C ALA A 137 6.18 -3.68 -19.67
N ARG A 138 6.37 -2.58 -18.91
CA ARG A 138 7.56 -2.34 -18.08
C ARG A 138 7.78 -3.43 -17.02
N VAL A 139 6.72 -4.13 -16.63
CA VAL A 139 6.74 -5.17 -15.60
C VAL A 139 7.25 -6.52 -16.13
N LEU A 140 7.10 -6.80 -17.43
CA LEU A 140 7.47 -8.07 -18.04
C LEU A 140 8.92 -8.51 -17.72
N PRO A 141 9.97 -7.69 -17.91
CA PRO A 141 11.34 -8.12 -17.62
C PRO A 141 11.57 -8.36 -16.12
N VAL A 142 10.82 -7.69 -15.25
CA VAL A 142 10.89 -7.87 -13.80
C VAL A 142 10.34 -9.24 -13.42
N PHE A 143 9.18 -9.64 -13.97
CA PHE A 143 8.62 -10.95 -13.72
C PHE A 143 9.50 -12.10 -14.25
N GLU A 144 10.13 -11.94 -15.41
CA GLU A 144 11.09 -12.92 -15.93
C GLU A 144 12.29 -13.10 -15.00
N ARG A 145 12.88 -11.99 -14.53
CA ARG A 145 13.97 -12.04 -13.53
C ARG A 145 13.54 -12.73 -12.24
N ILE A 146 12.37 -12.40 -11.69
CA ILE A 146 11.85 -13.09 -10.49
C ILE A 146 11.78 -14.60 -10.72
N ILE A 147 11.32 -15.04 -11.90
CA ILE A 147 11.17 -16.47 -12.20
C ILE A 147 12.53 -17.14 -12.38
N ALA A 148 13.52 -16.45 -12.93
CA ALA A 148 14.87 -16.99 -13.09
C ALA A 148 15.60 -17.05 -11.73
N ASP A 149 15.69 -15.92 -11.04
CA ASP A 149 16.74 -15.67 -10.05
C ASP A 149 16.27 -15.77 -8.60
N GLU A 150 14.98 -15.60 -8.32
CA GLU A 150 14.47 -15.57 -6.93
C GLU A 150 14.21 -16.96 -6.35
N GLU A 151 14.48 -17.16 -5.07
CA GLU A 151 14.16 -18.41 -4.39
C GLU A 151 12.73 -18.44 -3.83
N ASP A 152 12.16 -17.25 -3.56
CA ASP A 152 10.89 -17.15 -2.87
C ASP A 152 9.72 -17.70 -3.70
N ARG A 153 9.14 -18.80 -3.23
CA ARG A 153 8.08 -19.53 -3.93
C ARG A 153 6.84 -18.68 -4.23
N LYS A 154 6.43 -17.80 -3.30
CA LYS A 154 5.24 -16.96 -3.49
C LYS A 154 5.52 -15.81 -4.44
N LEU A 155 6.69 -15.20 -4.36
CA LEU A 155 7.15 -14.17 -5.29
C LEU A 155 7.16 -14.71 -6.73
N LYS A 156 7.77 -15.90 -6.93
CA LYS A 156 7.75 -16.62 -8.21
C LYS A 156 6.34 -16.94 -8.71
N LEU A 157 5.46 -17.36 -7.80
CA LEU A 157 4.06 -17.64 -8.15
C LEU A 157 3.36 -16.38 -8.67
N HIS A 158 3.48 -15.25 -7.97
CA HIS A 158 2.86 -13.99 -8.39
C HIS A 158 3.39 -13.53 -9.76
N ALA A 159 4.71 -13.59 -9.99
CA ALA A 159 5.31 -13.24 -11.27
C ALA A 159 4.83 -14.13 -12.42
N ARG A 160 4.73 -15.46 -12.21
CA ARG A 160 4.19 -16.38 -13.23
C ARG A 160 2.74 -16.07 -13.56
N ASN A 161 1.91 -15.89 -12.54
CA ASN A 161 0.50 -15.57 -12.73
C ASN A 161 0.33 -14.23 -13.48
N GLY A 162 1.16 -13.24 -13.15
CA GLY A 162 1.21 -11.95 -13.84
C GLY A 162 1.57 -12.11 -15.32
N LEU A 163 2.65 -12.83 -15.65
CA LEU A 163 3.02 -13.09 -17.06
C LEU A 163 1.94 -13.83 -17.84
N THR A 164 1.32 -14.86 -17.25
CA THR A 164 0.21 -15.57 -17.89
C THR A 164 -0.94 -14.62 -18.19
N ARG A 165 -1.38 -13.85 -17.19
CA ARG A 165 -2.45 -12.86 -17.36
C ARG A 165 -2.11 -11.81 -18.42
N TYR A 166 -0.88 -11.32 -18.46
CA TYR A 166 -0.47 -10.30 -19.42
C TYR A 166 -0.53 -10.86 -20.85
N ARG A 167 -0.05 -12.09 -21.07
CA ARG A 167 -0.15 -12.79 -22.35
C ARG A 167 -1.60 -12.99 -22.79
N GLU A 168 -2.47 -13.43 -21.88
CA GLU A 168 -3.90 -13.63 -22.16
C GLU A 168 -4.60 -12.33 -22.57
N LEU A 169 -4.15 -11.19 -22.05
CA LEU A 169 -4.65 -9.87 -22.38
C LEU A 169 -3.89 -9.19 -23.53
N GLY A 170 -3.08 -9.95 -24.28
CA GLY A 170 -2.40 -9.48 -25.49
C GLY A 170 -1.11 -8.69 -25.24
N LEU A 171 -0.67 -8.54 -24.00
CA LEU A 171 0.63 -7.98 -23.66
C LEU A 171 1.68 -9.07 -23.60
N SER A 172 2.49 -9.09 -24.64
CA SER A 172 3.72 -9.87 -24.72
C SER A 172 4.86 -8.94 -25.08
N PHE A 173 6.11 -9.37 -24.86
CA PHE A 173 7.22 -8.69 -25.52
C PHE A 173 6.97 -8.76 -27.03
N ALA A 174 6.79 -7.62 -27.67
CA ALA A 174 6.91 -7.54 -29.12
C ALA A 174 8.27 -8.16 -29.50
N GLY A 175 8.24 -9.11 -30.42
CA GLY A 175 9.32 -10.05 -30.70
C GLY A 175 10.71 -9.43 -30.77
N LYS A 176 11.70 -10.21 -30.29
CA LYS A 176 13.03 -10.18 -30.89
C LYS A 176 12.97 -10.90 -32.23
#